data_AF-K3WSC8-F1
#
_entry.id   AF-K3WSC8-F1
#
_cell.length_a   1.000
_cell.length_b   1.000
_cell.length_c   1.000
_cell.angle_alpha   90.00
_cell.angle_beta   90.00
_cell.angle_gamma   90.00
#
_symmetry.space_group_name_H-M   'P 1'
#
loop_
_entity.id
_entity.type
_entity.pdbx_description
1 polymer ?
#
loop_
_entity_poly.entity_id
_entity_poly.type
_entity_poly.pdbx_seq_one_letter_code
_entity_poly.pdbx_strand_id
1 'polypeptide(L)'
;MEMAKDVKEILITMRETWSPEEETLLASLQTQHEHFLSTMEGFSGQVSELALSMSPEARMVAHELRLKIYQNWRAILTRAAFPNSPAETAAAIDNNQHEPGCDCAACEVHHGLENYEQIIANFIRRSPKIKRSKQADFADDPDTDDSDGFEFPEWLGSIA
;
A
#
# COMPACT_ATOMS: atom_id res chain seq x y z
N MET A 1 8.63 1.17 11.64
CA MET A 1 7.70 2.25 11.28
C MET A 1 6.43 2.01 12.03
N GLU A 2 5.97 3.00 12.79
CA GLU A 2 4.66 2.96 13.43
C GLU A 2 3.61 3.44 12.43
N MET A 3 2.59 2.62 12.21
CA MET A 3 1.42 2.97 11.40
C MET A 3 0.30 3.36 12.36
N ALA A 4 -0.52 4.34 11.95
CA ALA A 4 -1.74 4.69 12.65
C ALA A 4 -2.61 3.44 12.79
N LYS A 5 -3.28 3.29 13.94
CA LYS A 5 -4.17 2.14 14.20
C LYS A 5 -5.62 2.46 13.85
N ASP A 6 -5.95 3.75 13.88
CA ASP A 6 -7.30 4.26 13.63
C ASP A 6 -7.28 5.21 12.44
N VAL A 7 -8.28 5.10 11.57
CA VAL A 7 -8.51 6.04 10.46
C VAL A 7 -8.67 7.46 11.01
N LYS A 8 -9.29 7.62 12.19
CA LYS A 8 -9.37 8.93 12.84
C LYS A 8 -7.99 9.50 13.11
N GLU A 9 -7.00 8.72 13.53
CA GLU A 9 -5.61 9.20 13.74
C GLU A 9 -4.99 9.74 12.45
N ILE A 10 -5.32 9.15 11.31
CA ILE A 10 -4.90 9.62 9.99
C ILE A 10 -5.58 10.95 9.66
N LEU A 11 -6.83 11.13 10.09
CA LEU A 11 -7.69 12.28 9.80
C LEU A 11 -7.70 13.35 10.91
N ILE A 12 -6.95 13.19 12.01
CA ILE A 12 -7.01 14.02 13.26
C ILE A 12 -6.89 15.53 12.97
N THR A 13 -6.29 15.93 11.85
CA THR A 13 -6.13 17.35 11.48
C THR A 13 -7.33 17.96 10.76
N MET A 14 -8.39 17.20 10.46
CA MET A 14 -9.38 17.62 9.46
C MET A 14 -10.76 17.99 10.03
N ARG A 15 -11.20 17.46 11.18
CA ARG A 15 -12.50 17.85 11.77
C ARG A 15 -12.71 17.41 13.23
N GLU A 16 -13.25 18.30 14.06
CA GLU A 16 -13.56 18.03 15.47
C GLU A 16 -14.95 17.38 15.69
N THR A 17 -15.88 17.51 14.74
CA THR A 17 -17.24 16.95 14.83
C THR A 17 -17.67 16.29 13.51
N TRP A 18 -18.26 15.10 13.62
CA TRP A 18 -18.69 14.24 12.51
C TRP A 18 -20.20 14.03 12.55
N SER A 19 -20.86 14.00 11.38
CA SER A 19 -22.28 13.62 11.29
C SER A 19 -22.47 12.11 11.45
N PRO A 20 -23.68 11.62 11.75
CA PRO A 20 -23.94 10.18 11.80
C PRO A 20 -23.62 9.44 10.49
N GLU A 21 -23.83 10.07 9.33
CA GLU A 21 -23.47 9.46 8.04
C GLU A 21 -21.95 9.38 7.87
N GLU A 22 -21.23 10.40 8.32
CA GLU A 22 -19.77 10.42 8.30
C GLU A 22 -19.18 9.42 9.29
N GLU A 23 -19.79 9.24 10.48
CA GLU A 23 -19.39 8.21 11.43
C GLU A 23 -19.57 6.80 10.85
N THR A 24 -20.65 6.58 10.08
CA THR A 24 -20.87 5.32 9.37
C THR A 24 -19.78 5.08 8.33
N LEU A 25 -19.45 6.10 7.53
CA LEU A 25 -18.34 6.03 6.57
C LEU A 25 -17.00 5.75 7.25
N LEU A 26 -16.70 6.42 8.36
CA LEU A 26 -15.48 6.20 9.13
C LEU A 26 -15.39 4.77 9.65
N ALA A 27 -16.51 4.17 10.07
CA ALA A 27 -16.54 2.78 10.48
C ALA A 27 -16.23 1.83 9.31
N SER A 28 -16.83 2.05 8.13
CA SER A 28 -16.51 1.27 6.92
C SER A 28 -15.03 1.41 6.52
N LEU A 29 -14.49 2.64 6.54
CA LEU A 29 -13.08 2.91 6.27
C LEU A 29 -12.16 2.26 7.33
N GLN A 30 -12.56 2.24 8.59
CA GLN A 30 -11.81 1.58 9.66
C GLN A 30 -11.69 0.08 9.43
N THR A 31 -12.77 -0.58 8.99
CA THR A 31 -12.71 -2.01 8.63
C THR A 31 -11.71 -2.26 7.49
N GLN A 32 -11.69 -1.41 6.46
CA GLN A 32 -10.70 -1.53 5.38
C GLN A 32 -9.27 -1.23 5.87
N HIS A 33 -9.12 -0.31 6.82
CA HIS A 33 -7.83 -0.01 7.42
C HIS A 33 -7.29 -1.15 8.28
N GLU A 34 -8.15 -1.88 8.99
CA GLU A 34 -7.75 -3.09 9.71
C GLU A 34 -7.26 -4.18 8.75
N HIS A 35 -7.90 -4.33 7.59
CA HIS A 35 -7.42 -5.21 6.53
C HIS A 35 -6.03 -4.77 6.04
N PHE A 36 -5.86 -3.49 5.73
CA PHE A 36 -4.55 -2.91 5.38
C PHE A 36 -3.48 -3.24 6.43
N LEU A 37 -3.78 -3.03 7.73
CA LEU A 37 -2.83 -3.29 8.82
C LEU A 37 -2.44 -4.77 8.87
N SER A 38 -3.40 -5.68 8.67
CA SER A 38 -3.14 -7.11 8.58
C SER A 38 -2.19 -7.45 7.42
N THR A 39 -2.43 -6.88 6.24
CA THR A 39 -1.56 -7.05 5.05
C THR A 39 -0.14 -6.55 5.32
N MET A 40 0.02 -5.39 5.97
CA MET A 40 1.33 -4.83 6.30
C MET A 40 2.07 -5.59 7.40
N GLU A 41 1.34 -6.16 8.35
CA GLU A 41 1.92 -7.06 9.36
C GLU A 41 2.39 -8.36 8.72
N GLY A 42 1.57 -8.96 7.85
CA GLY A 42 1.93 -10.14 7.07
C GLY A 42 3.16 -9.91 6.18
N PHE A 43 3.27 -8.74 5.57
CA PHE A 43 4.48 -8.36 4.82
C PHE A 43 5.71 -8.28 5.72
N SER A 44 5.57 -7.65 6.90
CA SER A 44 6.66 -7.54 7.89
C SER A 44 7.14 -8.91 8.36
N GLY A 45 6.21 -9.85 8.60
CA GLY A 45 6.51 -11.24 8.92
C GLY A 45 7.32 -11.93 7.83
N GLN A 46 6.86 -11.88 6.58
CA GLN A 46 7.55 -12.50 5.44
C GLN A 46 8.95 -11.92 5.21
N VAL A 47 9.14 -10.61 5.32
CA VAL A 47 10.47 -9.98 5.23
C VAL A 47 11.39 -10.45 6.35
N SER A 48 10.84 -10.64 7.56
CA SER A 48 11.61 -11.13 8.71
C SER A 48 12.04 -12.59 8.51
N GLU A 49 11.16 -13.43 7.98
CA GLU A 49 11.47 -14.82 7.64
C GLU A 49 12.55 -14.91 6.55
N LEU A 50 12.53 -14.00 5.57
CA LEU A 50 13.52 -13.94 4.49
C LEU A 50 14.77 -13.12 4.83
N ALA A 51 14.89 -12.59 6.05
CA ALA A 51 15.94 -11.63 6.40
C ALA A 51 17.38 -12.15 6.19
N LEU A 52 17.59 -13.47 6.32
CA LEU A 52 18.90 -14.11 6.12
C LEU A 52 19.21 -14.42 4.64
N SER A 53 18.20 -14.58 3.81
CA SER A 53 18.36 -14.84 2.37
C SER A 53 18.30 -13.57 1.52
N MET A 54 17.76 -12.48 2.07
CA MET A 54 17.72 -11.18 1.41
C MET A 54 19.04 -10.41 1.53
N SER A 55 19.44 -9.78 0.43
CA SER A 55 20.52 -8.81 0.44
C SER A 55 20.17 -7.57 1.31
N PRO A 56 21.17 -6.81 1.79
CA PRO A 56 20.91 -5.50 2.41
C PRO A 56 20.08 -4.58 1.52
N GLU A 57 20.32 -4.59 0.22
CA GLU A 57 19.60 -3.77 -0.76
C GLU A 57 18.14 -4.19 -0.87
N ALA A 58 17.86 -5.49 -0.92
CA ALA A 58 16.49 -6.00 -0.92
C ALA A 58 15.73 -5.58 0.37
N ARG A 59 16.41 -5.56 1.52
CA ARG A 59 15.81 -5.09 2.79
C ARG A 59 15.53 -3.59 2.78
N MET A 60 16.39 -2.78 2.15
CA MET A 60 16.11 -1.37 1.93
C MET A 60 14.89 -1.17 1.02
N VAL A 61 14.81 -1.90 -0.09
CA VAL A 61 13.63 -1.85 -0.98
C VAL A 61 12.36 -2.28 -0.26
N ALA A 62 12.41 -3.31 0.60
CA ALA A 62 11.26 -3.71 1.41
C ALA A 62 10.78 -2.57 2.33
N HIS A 63 11.72 -1.86 2.96
CA HIS A 63 11.42 -0.72 3.81
C HIS A 63 10.81 0.44 3.01
N GLU A 64 11.36 0.73 1.83
CA GLU A 64 10.85 1.76 0.93
C GLU A 64 9.45 1.41 0.40
N LEU A 65 9.21 0.14 0.04
CA LEU A 65 7.89 -0.36 -0.36
C LEU A 65 6.87 -0.15 0.76
N ARG A 66 7.24 -0.48 2.01
CA ARG A 66 6.39 -0.25 3.19
C ARG A 66 6.03 1.23 3.36
N LEU A 67 6.98 2.14 3.16
CA LEU A 67 6.77 3.59 3.24
C LEU A 67 5.80 4.06 2.15
N LYS A 68 6.06 3.70 0.90
CA LYS A 68 5.24 4.12 -0.25
C LYS A 68 3.81 3.60 -0.16
N ILE A 69 3.63 2.32 0.18
CA ILE A 69 2.31 1.73 0.42
C ILE A 69 1.56 2.51 1.50
N TYR A 70 2.19 2.79 2.63
CA TYR A 70 1.54 3.51 3.72
C TYR A 70 1.18 4.95 3.35
N GLN A 71 2.06 5.67 2.65
CA GLN A 71 1.79 7.04 2.18
C GLN A 71 0.64 7.06 1.18
N ASN A 72 0.63 6.12 0.23
CA ASN A 72 -0.44 5.97 -0.75
C ASN A 72 -1.78 5.65 -0.05
N TRP A 73 -1.79 4.71 0.90
CA TRP A 73 -2.97 4.34 1.65
C TRP A 73 -3.57 5.51 2.43
N ARG A 74 -2.73 6.30 3.11
CA ARG A 74 -3.17 7.52 3.80
C ARG A 74 -3.81 8.51 2.83
N ALA A 75 -3.25 8.66 1.63
CA ALA A 75 -3.83 9.56 0.63
C ALA A 75 -5.20 9.06 0.13
N ILE A 76 -5.36 7.75 -0.06
CA ILE A 76 -6.64 7.13 -0.42
C ILE A 76 -7.68 7.38 0.69
N LEU A 77 -7.34 7.07 1.95
CA LEU A 77 -8.25 7.30 3.08
C LEU A 77 -8.66 8.77 3.21
N THR A 78 -7.72 9.71 3.06
CA THR A 78 -8.02 11.14 3.10
C THR A 78 -8.98 11.57 1.98
N ARG A 79 -8.82 11.03 0.76
CA ARG A 79 -9.75 11.29 -0.36
C ARG A 79 -11.13 10.69 -0.08
N ALA A 80 -11.17 9.48 0.46
CA ALA A 80 -12.41 8.75 0.71
C ALA A 80 -13.20 9.27 1.92
N ALA A 81 -12.57 9.99 2.85
CA ALA A 81 -13.20 10.42 4.10
C ALA A 81 -14.20 11.58 3.96
N PHE A 82 -14.17 12.35 2.86
CA PHE A 82 -15.02 13.54 2.68
C PHE A 82 -15.75 13.56 1.32
N PRO A 83 -16.58 12.54 1.01
CA PRO A 83 -17.33 12.50 -0.23
C PRO A 83 -18.56 13.42 -0.16
N ASN A 84 -19.13 13.75 -1.33
CA ASN A 84 -20.40 14.50 -1.41
C ASN A 84 -21.58 13.71 -0.82
N SER A 85 -21.51 12.38 -0.85
CA SER A 85 -22.53 11.45 -0.31
C SER A 85 -21.89 10.41 0.63
N PRO A 86 -21.71 10.71 1.93
CA PRO A 86 -21.04 9.80 2.89
C PRO A 86 -21.72 8.44 3.03
N ALA A 87 -23.05 8.41 3.18
CA ALA A 87 -23.81 7.17 3.36
C ALA A 87 -23.74 6.24 2.12
N GLU A 88 -23.85 6.81 0.92
CA GLU A 88 -23.70 6.06 -0.34
C GLU A 88 -22.27 5.51 -0.47
N THR A 89 -21.26 6.32 -0.14
CA THR A 89 -19.85 5.89 -0.18
C THR A 89 -19.57 4.77 0.83
N ALA A 90 -20.13 4.84 2.03
CA ALA A 90 -20.00 3.80 3.04
C ALA A 90 -20.59 2.47 2.54
N ALA A 91 -21.83 2.50 2.04
CA ALA A 91 -22.47 1.33 1.47
C ALA A 91 -21.70 0.77 0.27
N ALA A 92 -21.11 1.65 -0.54
CA ALA A 92 -20.31 1.30 -1.70
C ALA A 92 -18.98 0.60 -1.29
N ILE A 93 -18.34 1.07 -0.21
CA ILE A 93 -17.18 0.41 0.40
C ILE A 93 -17.57 -0.97 0.95
N ASP A 94 -18.67 -1.06 1.69
CA ASP A 94 -19.05 -2.32 2.35
C ASP A 94 -19.50 -3.41 1.37
N ASN A 95 -20.22 -3.03 0.30
CA ASN A 95 -20.79 -3.98 -0.64
C ASN A 95 -19.83 -4.38 -1.78
N ASN A 96 -18.79 -3.59 -2.04
CA ASN A 96 -17.87 -3.77 -3.18
C ASN A 96 -18.62 -3.98 -4.53
N GLN A 97 -19.73 -3.26 -4.74
CA GLN A 97 -20.58 -3.39 -5.92
C GLN A 97 -20.41 -2.20 -6.85
N HIS A 98 -19.44 -2.28 -7.77
CA HIS A 98 -19.31 -1.31 -8.87
C HIS A 98 -18.98 -1.99 -10.19
N GLU A 99 -19.23 -1.28 -11.29
CA GLU A 99 -18.86 -1.74 -12.62
C GLU A 99 -17.34 -1.77 -12.81
N PRO A 100 -16.81 -2.72 -13.60
CA PRO A 100 -15.40 -2.74 -13.96
C PRO A 100 -14.97 -1.40 -14.59
N GLY A 101 -13.93 -0.76 -14.03
CA GLY A 101 -13.44 0.53 -14.49
C GLY A 101 -14.03 1.75 -13.80
N CYS A 102 -14.84 1.58 -12.75
CA CYS A 102 -15.29 2.67 -11.89
C CYS A 102 -14.11 3.30 -11.13
N ASP A 103 -14.04 4.63 -11.10
CA ASP A 103 -13.00 5.44 -10.47
C ASP A 103 -13.47 6.15 -9.18
N CYS A 104 -14.51 5.62 -8.53
CA CYS A 104 -15.02 6.18 -7.28
C CYS A 104 -14.10 5.88 -6.08
N ALA A 105 -14.26 6.66 -5.00
CA ALA A 105 -13.46 6.51 -3.78
C ALA A 105 -13.53 5.11 -3.17
N ALA A 106 -14.69 4.44 -3.25
CA ALA A 106 -14.84 3.06 -2.76
C ALA A 106 -14.02 2.05 -3.59
N CYS A 107 -14.03 2.17 -4.92
CA CYS A 107 -13.18 1.38 -5.79
C CYS A 107 -11.69 1.66 -5.56
N GLU A 108 -11.32 2.91 -5.32
CA GLU A 108 -9.93 3.27 -5.00
C GLU A 108 -9.44 2.59 -3.71
N VAL A 109 -10.28 2.52 -2.68
CA VAL A 109 -10.00 1.80 -1.42
C VAL A 109 -9.78 0.30 -1.69
N HIS A 110 -10.69 -0.36 -2.40
CA HIS A 110 -10.60 -1.80 -2.69
C HIS A 110 -9.44 -2.15 -3.59
N HIS A 111 -9.31 -1.47 -4.74
CA HIS A 111 -8.20 -1.68 -5.66
C HIS A 111 -6.86 -1.37 -5.00
N GLY A 112 -6.79 -0.39 -4.10
CA GLY A 112 -5.60 -0.10 -3.32
C GLY A 112 -5.10 -1.32 -2.55
N LEU A 113 -5.99 -1.96 -1.78
CA LEU A 113 -5.69 -3.17 -1.00
C LEU A 113 -5.24 -4.33 -1.90
N GLU A 114 -6.00 -4.64 -2.95
CA GLU A 114 -5.66 -5.71 -3.90
C GLU A 114 -4.30 -5.46 -4.57
N ASN A 115 -4.03 -4.22 -4.97
CA ASN A 115 -2.77 -3.84 -5.58
C ASN A 115 -1.60 -3.96 -4.59
N TYR A 116 -1.81 -3.64 -3.30
CA TYR A 116 -0.79 -3.81 -2.26
C TYR A 116 -0.44 -5.28 -2.07
N GLU A 117 -1.43 -6.16 -1.98
CA GLU A 117 -1.20 -7.60 -1.86
C GLU A 117 -0.40 -8.14 -3.05
N GLN A 118 -0.77 -7.74 -4.27
CA GLN A 118 -0.07 -8.16 -5.50
C GLN A 118 1.37 -7.66 -5.53
N ILE A 119 1.62 -6.39 -5.22
CA ILE A 119 2.98 -5.84 -5.27
C ILE A 119 3.86 -6.40 -4.15
N ILE A 120 3.30 -6.65 -2.96
CA ILE A 120 3.99 -7.33 -1.85
C ILE A 120 4.36 -8.76 -2.27
N ALA A 121 3.42 -9.52 -2.81
CA ALA A 121 3.68 -10.89 -3.27
C ALA A 121 4.75 -10.91 -4.39
N ASN A 122 4.69 -9.96 -5.31
CA ASN A 122 5.70 -9.80 -6.37
C ASN A 122 7.09 -9.51 -5.76
N PHE A 123 7.17 -8.56 -4.83
CA PHE A 123 8.39 -8.21 -4.13
C PHE A 123 8.97 -9.43 -3.40
N ILE A 124 8.19 -10.12 -2.57
CA ILE A 124 8.63 -11.27 -1.79
C ILE A 124 9.19 -12.37 -2.69
N ARG A 125 8.53 -12.65 -3.83
CA ARG A 125 9.01 -13.63 -4.81
C ARG A 125 10.36 -13.24 -5.43
N ARG A 126 10.62 -11.95 -5.63
CA ARG A 126 11.85 -11.44 -6.27
C ARG A 126 12.96 -11.12 -5.27
N SER A 127 12.62 -10.89 -4.01
CA SER A 127 13.54 -10.37 -2.99
C SER A 127 14.84 -11.18 -2.81
N PRO A 128 14.90 -12.51 -2.98
CA PRO A 128 16.17 -13.25 -2.89
C PRO A 128 17.12 -12.99 -4.07
N LYS A 129 16.60 -12.49 -5.19
CA LYS A 129 17.37 -12.21 -6.42
C LYS A 129 17.81 -10.76 -6.52
N ILE A 130 17.22 -9.85 -5.74
CA ILE A 130 17.61 -8.44 -5.72
C ILE A 130 19.04 -8.34 -5.18
N LYS A 131 19.98 -8.03 -6.06
CA LYS A 131 21.40 -7.85 -5.70
C LYS A 131 21.76 -6.38 -5.73
N ARG A 132 22.82 -6.05 -4.99
CA ARG A 132 23.53 -4.78 -5.15
C ARG A 132 23.94 -4.62 -6.62
N SER A 133 23.45 -3.58 -7.29
CA SER A 133 24.04 -3.19 -8.57
C SER A 133 25.51 -2.93 -8.30
N LYS A 134 26.39 -3.77 -8.85
CA LYS A 134 27.81 -3.46 -8.84
C LYS A 134 27.94 -2.23 -9.73
N GLN A 135 28.38 -1.13 -9.14
CA GLN A 135 28.86 0.02 -9.87
C GLN A 135 29.81 -0.49 -10.96
N ALA A 136 29.50 -0.15 -12.20
CA ALA A 136 30.12 -0.63 -13.41
C ALA A 136 31.65 -0.51 -13.34
N ASP A 137 32.35 -1.64 -13.43
CA ASP A 137 33.78 -1.66 -13.78
C ASP A 137 34.22 -2.93 -14.52
N PHE A 138 33.34 -3.91 -14.78
CA PHE A 138 33.72 -5.09 -15.56
C PHE A 138 32.60 -5.57 -16.48
N ALA A 139 32.84 -5.31 -17.77
CA ALA A 139 32.40 -6.00 -18.98
C ALA A 139 30.90 -6.25 -19.20
N ASP A 140 30.41 -5.75 -20.34
CA ASP A 140 29.21 -6.23 -21.05
C ASP A 140 29.24 -7.77 -21.17
N ASP A 141 28.51 -8.45 -20.29
CA ASP A 141 28.07 -9.82 -20.49
C ASP A 141 26.65 -9.76 -21.09
N PRO A 142 26.46 -10.08 -22.38
CA PRO A 142 25.15 -9.98 -23.04
C PRO A 142 24.13 -11.02 -22.55
N ASP A 143 24.51 -11.97 -21.68
CA ASP A 143 23.65 -13.01 -21.14
C ASP A 143 23.23 -12.79 -19.66
N THR A 144 23.67 -11.71 -19.01
CA THR A 144 23.05 -11.28 -17.74
C THR A 144 21.80 -10.48 -18.05
N ASP A 145 20.63 -11.12 -17.89
CA ASP A 145 19.35 -10.44 -17.71
C ASP A 145 19.46 -9.54 -16.47
N ASP A 146 19.94 -8.31 -16.67
CA ASP A 146 20.18 -7.26 -15.68
C ASP A 146 18.87 -6.73 -15.04
N SER A 147 17.76 -7.47 -15.13
CA SER A 147 16.50 -7.16 -14.45
C SER A 147 16.49 -7.51 -12.95
N ASP A 148 17.65 -7.65 -12.31
CA ASP A 148 17.86 -7.92 -10.87
C ASP A 148 17.40 -6.76 -9.94
N GLY A 149 16.67 -5.76 -10.47
CA GLY A 149 16.07 -4.64 -9.73
C GLY A 149 14.57 -4.81 -9.47
N PHE A 150 14.07 -4.27 -8.35
CA PHE A 150 12.63 -4.14 -8.11
C PHE A 150 12.19 -2.72 -8.47
N GLU A 151 11.27 -2.62 -9.43
CA GLU A 151 10.71 -1.34 -9.86
C GLU A 151 9.40 -1.08 -9.13
N PHE A 152 9.28 0.11 -8.56
CA PHE A 152 8.03 0.56 -7.96
C PHE A 152 7.03 0.91 -9.06
N PRO A 153 5.77 0.44 -8.95
CA PRO A 153 4.73 0.88 -9.85
C PRO A 153 4.51 2.40 -9.77
N GLU A 154 4.23 3.05 -10.89
CA GLU A 154 4.02 4.51 -10.95
C GLU A 154 2.89 4.99 -10.03
N TRP A 155 1.84 4.18 -9.89
CA TRP A 155 0.67 4.49 -9.05
C TRP A 155 1.01 4.54 -7.55
N LEU A 156 2.12 3.94 -7.12
CA LEU A 156 2.57 3.94 -5.73
C LEU A 156 3.20 5.29 -5.33
N GLY A 157 3.44 6.17 -6.31
CA GLY A 157 4.02 7.50 -6.13
C GLY A 157 5.52 7.50 -5.78
N SER A 158 6.13 8.67 -5.90
CA SER A 158 7.49 8.94 -5.44
C SER A 158 7.48 9.32 -3.96
N ILE A 159 8.48 8.88 -3.20
CA ILE A 159 8.68 9.42 -1.85
C ILE A 159 9.16 10.87 -2.06
N ALA A 160 8.39 11.83 -1.58
CA ALA A 160 8.75 13.25 -1.60
C ALA A 160 9.81 13.56 -0.53
#